data_AF-A0A358R4M6-F1
#
_entry.id   AF-A0A358R4M6-F1
#
_cell.length_a   1.000
_cell.length_b   1.000
_cell.length_c   1.000
_cell.angle_alpha   90.00
_cell.angle_beta   90.00
_cell.angle_gamma   90.00
#
_symmetry.space_group_name_H-M   'P 1'
#
loop_
_entity.id
_entity.type
_entity.pdbx_description
1 polymer ?
#
loop_
_entity_poly.entity_id
_entity_poly.type
_entity_poly.pdbx_seq_one_letter_code
_entity_poly.pdbx_strand_id
1 'polypeptide(L)'
;MLRVLLLLVLIVFITKPSTAQFLFERQETSINAMSLSFSNYGTIGNPRALGNPEEGASMRYPKSTGTEHLFEGGLWLGAFVNGNERRVSTSAITNSSGYSVGKAGFEFTADDRIITRSNASGLGTSEEDLLLRFSDKRRVIDNGTAFTEISGHESPLYADIVLSSYNWSFNFTENFSILKYEITNNSHIHSGNDQGFTWDSVFVGQYADIVVRNVLSTQEGGSAFYNKNGVGYIDSLYTSYVFDAGSMDDPSINTYGALSIIGAEYRDSFFHPSNQSYLESLGKQAPSVGPSYWLFSSGTGLFRRPNDDIDRYQRMSEPFPLDGETGGQSIREALRTDGINARGNYISFLSMGPFSEVDPGETITVYMAYSAALKPEEFQGIPGKRFDTEETRRPLMRTLSSLYKVFYGEDANGNGVLDPGEDVNGNGTLDRYLFPTPPEVPKMRVELDQGQATLYWDKSAEASVDQVSGERDFEGYKIYRSELGDDVNPQPKVIREYDLADNNFGFNTGFEAIKLDEPKTFEDDPTEYTYAYTLDGLLSGWQYLVSVTAFDRGSAGFNIESLESNVNTNGVRVFPGTPVNQSFSSNGVGAKVGV
;
A
#
# COMPACT_ATOMS: atom_id res chain seq x y z
N MET A 1 -49.75 10.93 -68.98
CA MET A 1 -49.37 12.12 -68.19
C MET A 1 -50.23 12.08 -66.95
N LEU A 2 -49.77 12.09 -65.70
CA LEU A 2 -48.59 12.70 -65.09
C LEU A 2 -48.28 11.89 -63.80
N ARG A 3 -47.01 11.50 -63.56
CA ARG A 3 -46.57 10.86 -62.31
C ARG A 3 -46.18 11.95 -61.31
N VAL A 4 -46.69 11.86 -60.07
CA VAL A 4 -46.22 12.67 -58.94
C VAL A 4 -45.28 11.79 -58.11
N LEU A 5 -44.05 12.25 -57.91
CA LEU A 5 -43.02 11.62 -57.08
C LEU A 5 -42.91 12.42 -55.79
N LEU A 6 -43.19 11.78 -54.64
CA LEU A 6 -42.98 12.36 -53.31
C LEU A 6 -41.57 11.95 -52.85
N LEU A 7 -40.69 12.93 -52.59
CA LEU A 7 -39.35 12.69 -52.06
C LEU A 7 -39.40 12.83 -50.53
N LEU A 8 -39.12 11.76 -49.80
CA LEU A 8 -38.96 11.75 -48.35
C LEU A 8 -37.47 11.99 -48.04
N VAL A 9 -37.14 13.11 -47.38
CA VAL A 9 -35.79 13.40 -46.89
C VAL A 9 -35.66 12.80 -45.49
N LEU A 10 -34.81 11.78 -45.35
CA LEU A 10 -34.46 11.17 -44.07
C LEU A 10 -33.28 11.95 -43.46
N ILE A 11 -33.54 12.76 -42.43
CA ILE A 11 -32.50 13.42 -41.63
C ILE A 11 -32.00 12.41 -40.60
N VAL A 12 -30.79 11.90 -40.80
CA VAL A 12 -30.09 11.08 -39.80
C VAL A 12 -29.42 12.02 -38.80
N PHE A 13 -29.97 12.12 -37.59
CA PHE A 13 -29.28 12.73 -36.47
C PHE A 13 -28.16 11.80 -36.01
N ILE A 14 -26.91 12.20 -36.26
CA ILE A 14 -25.74 11.60 -35.61
C ILE A 14 -25.70 12.17 -34.19
N THR A 15 -26.28 11.46 -33.23
CA THR A 15 -26.07 11.74 -31.80
C THR A 15 -24.65 11.29 -31.45
N LYS A 16 -23.73 12.22 -31.21
CA LYS A 16 -22.50 11.90 -30.49
C LYS A 16 -22.91 11.35 -29.11
N PRO A 17 -22.46 10.16 -28.68
CA PRO A 17 -22.67 9.75 -27.30
C PRO A 17 -21.96 10.76 -26.41
N SER A 18 -22.75 11.50 -25.62
CA SER A 18 -22.22 12.29 -24.51
C SER A 18 -21.80 11.30 -23.42
N THR A 19 -20.55 10.83 -23.45
CA THR A 19 -19.98 10.15 -22.29
C THR A 19 -19.86 11.19 -21.18
N ALA A 20 -20.75 11.12 -20.19
CA ALA A 20 -20.64 11.92 -18.98
C ALA A 20 -19.26 11.68 -18.33
N GLN A 21 -18.66 12.72 -17.76
CA GLN A 21 -17.38 12.58 -17.06
C GLN A 21 -17.53 11.61 -15.88
N PHE A 22 -16.48 10.84 -15.60
CA PHE A 22 -16.46 9.95 -14.44
C PHE A 22 -16.53 10.76 -13.15
N LEU A 23 -17.49 10.38 -12.29
CA LEU A 23 -17.65 10.98 -10.98
C LEU A 23 -16.51 10.53 -10.05
N PHE A 24 -16.26 11.32 -9.03
CA PHE A 24 -15.32 10.98 -7.97
C PHE A 24 -15.74 9.69 -7.27
N GLU A 25 -14.83 8.74 -7.20
CA GLU A 25 -14.94 7.55 -6.36
C GLU A 25 -13.62 7.25 -5.68
N ARG A 26 -13.69 6.45 -4.62
CA ARG A 26 -12.53 6.04 -3.81
C ARG A 26 -12.66 4.56 -3.49
N GLN A 27 -11.54 3.86 -3.49
CA GLN A 27 -11.43 2.45 -3.11
C GLN A 27 -10.17 2.25 -2.26
N GLU A 28 -10.26 1.37 -1.27
CA GLU A 28 -9.14 0.96 -0.42
C GLU A 28 -8.66 -0.45 -0.78
N THR A 29 -7.38 -0.71 -0.56
CA THR A 29 -6.80 -2.05 -0.71
C THR A 29 -7.33 -3.01 0.35
N SER A 30 -7.63 -4.25 -0.04
CA SER A 30 -8.38 -5.20 0.77
C SER A 30 -7.54 -6.37 1.29
N ILE A 31 -6.45 -6.75 0.62
CA ILE A 31 -5.71 -7.99 0.94
C ILE A 31 -4.50 -7.82 1.87
N ASN A 32 -3.83 -6.66 1.85
CA ASN A 32 -2.70 -6.38 2.76
C ASN A 32 -3.17 -6.31 4.22
N ALA A 33 -2.26 -6.40 5.19
CA ALA A 33 -2.51 -6.02 6.58
C ALA A 33 -2.58 -4.48 6.78
N MET A 34 -2.10 -3.72 5.80
CA MET A 34 -2.25 -2.26 5.67
C MET A 34 -3.37 -1.90 4.66
N SER A 35 -4.36 -1.09 5.03
CA SER A 35 -5.28 -0.48 4.04
C SER A 35 -4.65 0.78 3.47
N LEU A 36 -4.77 1.00 2.16
CA LEU A 36 -4.44 2.28 1.52
C LEU A 36 -5.56 2.69 0.55
N SER A 37 -6.08 3.91 0.73
CA SER A 37 -7.16 4.46 -0.10
C SER A 37 -6.63 5.17 -1.35
N PHE A 38 -7.34 5.04 -2.47
CA PHE A 38 -7.06 5.73 -3.73
C PHE A 38 -8.35 6.31 -4.32
N SER A 39 -8.29 7.52 -4.88
CA SER A 39 -9.38 8.05 -5.70
C SER A 39 -9.05 8.00 -7.18
N ASN A 40 -10.08 7.89 -8.01
CA ASN A 40 -9.94 8.03 -9.47
C ASN A 40 -9.56 9.44 -9.94
N TYR A 41 -9.34 10.39 -9.02
CA TYR A 41 -8.75 11.70 -9.30
C TYR A 41 -7.24 11.76 -8.95
N GLY A 42 -6.64 10.64 -8.54
CA GLY A 42 -5.22 10.54 -8.23
C GLY A 42 -4.83 10.97 -6.81
N THR A 43 -5.80 11.18 -5.91
CA THR A 43 -5.52 11.39 -4.48
C THR A 43 -5.30 10.04 -3.80
N ILE A 44 -4.35 9.97 -2.88
CA ILE A 44 -4.10 8.82 -2.01
C ILE A 44 -4.54 9.17 -0.59
N GLY A 45 -5.13 8.23 0.12
CA GLY A 45 -5.72 8.44 1.45
C GLY A 45 -7.18 8.91 1.41
N ASN A 46 -7.72 9.07 2.62
CA ASN A 46 -9.09 9.42 2.90
C ASN A 46 -9.17 10.39 4.08
N PRO A 47 -9.12 11.71 3.81
CA PRO A 47 -9.28 12.76 4.82
C PRO A 47 -10.51 12.59 5.74
N ARG A 48 -11.59 12.00 5.21
CA ARG A 48 -12.84 11.85 5.95
C ARG A 48 -12.77 10.75 7.00
N ALA A 49 -11.98 9.69 6.75
CA ALA A 49 -11.76 8.60 7.70
C ALA A 49 -11.14 9.09 9.02
N LEU A 50 -10.40 10.20 9.00
CA LEU A 50 -9.75 10.74 10.20
C LEU A 50 -10.73 11.46 11.14
N GLY A 51 -11.87 11.93 10.63
CA GLY A 51 -12.94 12.52 11.44
C GLY A 51 -14.14 11.58 11.64
N ASN A 52 -14.29 10.59 10.76
CA ASN A 52 -15.38 9.62 10.76
C ASN A 52 -14.85 8.23 10.31
N PRO A 53 -14.41 7.37 11.24
CA PRO A 53 -13.79 6.08 10.92
C PRO A 53 -14.69 5.12 10.13
N GLU A 54 -16.01 5.34 10.16
CA GLU A 54 -17.00 4.57 9.38
C GLU A 54 -16.92 4.86 7.87
N GLU A 55 -16.22 5.92 7.45
CA GLU A 55 -16.01 6.24 6.02
C GLU A 55 -14.84 5.48 5.38
N GLY A 56 -14.34 4.43 6.04
CA GLY A 56 -13.25 3.57 5.57
C GLY A 56 -11.91 3.91 6.21
N ALA A 57 -10.82 3.53 5.56
CA ALA A 57 -9.45 3.80 5.98
C ALA A 57 -8.76 4.81 5.05
N SER A 58 -7.73 5.49 5.55
CA SER A 58 -6.85 6.33 4.73
C SER A 58 -5.55 5.61 4.41
N MET A 59 -4.72 5.37 5.43
CA MET A 59 -3.58 4.47 5.42
C MET A 59 -3.53 3.78 6.79
N ARG A 60 -4.34 2.73 6.97
CA ARG A 60 -4.55 2.12 8.29
C ARG A 60 -3.68 0.90 8.47
N TYR A 61 -2.89 0.89 9.55
CA TYR A 61 -2.04 -0.24 9.88
C TYR A 61 -1.80 -0.40 11.40
N PRO A 62 -1.96 -1.61 11.96
CA PRO A 62 -2.68 -2.74 11.38
C PRO A 62 -4.14 -2.34 11.06
N LYS A 63 -4.74 -2.95 10.02
CA LYS A 63 -6.13 -2.66 9.60
C LYS A 63 -7.16 -2.66 10.73
N SER A 64 -6.91 -3.44 11.77
CA SER A 64 -7.81 -3.68 12.89
C SER A 64 -7.73 -2.60 13.99
N THR A 65 -6.69 -1.75 14.02
CA THR A 65 -6.42 -0.91 15.19
C THR A 65 -7.00 0.50 15.12
N GLY A 66 -7.47 0.95 13.96
CA GLY A 66 -7.82 2.36 13.73
C GLY A 66 -6.61 3.30 13.69
N THR A 67 -5.38 2.78 13.67
CA THR A 67 -4.17 3.61 13.55
C THR A 67 -3.98 4.02 12.09
N GLU A 68 -4.29 5.28 11.78
CA GLU A 68 -4.05 5.89 10.48
C GLU A 68 -2.63 6.43 10.39
N HIS A 69 -2.10 6.47 9.16
CA HIS A 69 -0.74 6.93 8.83
C HIS A 69 -0.74 8.03 7.77
N LEU A 70 -1.90 8.37 7.19
CA LEU A 70 -2.00 9.34 6.10
C LEU A 70 -3.30 10.11 6.23
N PHE A 71 -3.28 11.43 6.05
CA PHE A 71 -4.47 12.22 5.83
C PHE A 71 -4.82 12.24 4.34
N GLU A 72 -3.89 12.74 3.51
CA GLU A 72 -3.99 12.75 2.06
C GLU A 72 -2.59 12.79 1.42
N GLY A 73 -2.46 12.20 0.24
CA GLY A 73 -1.29 12.22 -0.61
C GLY A 73 -1.66 12.43 -2.07
N GLY A 74 -0.69 12.78 -2.90
CA GLY A 74 -0.93 12.95 -4.33
C GLY A 74 0.33 13.24 -5.15
N LEU A 75 0.25 12.95 -6.44
CA LEU A 75 1.27 13.20 -7.44
C LEU A 75 1.44 14.70 -7.67
N TRP A 76 2.68 15.16 -7.72
CA TRP A 76 3.09 16.45 -8.29
C TRP A 76 3.93 16.18 -9.54
N LEU A 77 3.55 16.79 -10.65
CA LEU A 77 4.31 16.76 -11.90
C LEU A 77 4.69 18.19 -12.25
N GLY A 78 5.99 18.47 -12.33
CA GLY A 78 6.49 19.79 -12.70
C GLY A 78 7.41 19.73 -13.90
N ALA A 79 7.30 20.71 -14.79
CA ALA A 79 8.20 20.87 -15.92
C ALA A 79 8.32 22.33 -16.36
N PHE A 80 9.37 22.62 -17.11
CA PHE A 80 9.41 23.76 -18.00
C PHE A 80 8.74 23.42 -19.32
N VAL A 81 7.97 24.35 -19.85
CA VAL A 81 7.38 24.25 -21.19
C VAL A 81 7.65 25.53 -21.97
N ASN A 82 7.67 25.45 -23.29
CA ASN A 82 7.90 26.60 -24.18
C ASN A 82 9.16 27.42 -23.82
N GLY A 83 10.20 26.75 -23.31
CA GLY A 83 11.52 27.30 -23.06
C GLY A 83 11.72 28.09 -21.76
N ASN A 84 10.68 28.40 -20.97
CA ASN A 84 10.86 29.02 -19.64
C ASN A 84 9.60 29.05 -18.74
N GLU A 85 8.45 28.58 -19.21
CA GLU A 85 7.22 28.60 -18.42
C GLU A 85 7.19 27.39 -17.48
N ARG A 86 7.16 27.64 -16.16
CA ARG A 86 6.98 26.57 -15.17
C ARG A 86 5.51 26.26 -15.01
N ARG A 87 5.17 24.98 -15.14
CA ARG A 87 3.83 24.45 -14.87
C ARG A 87 3.96 23.31 -13.89
N VAL A 88 3.04 23.25 -12.93
CA VAL A 88 2.91 22.13 -12.01
C VAL A 88 1.47 21.65 -12.01
N SER A 89 1.28 20.34 -12.14
CA SER A 89 0.00 19.68 -11.97
C SER A 89 0.03 18.81 -10.74
N THR A 90 -0.99 18.90 -9.90
CA THR A 90 -1.04 18.32 -8.57
C THR A 90 -2.36 17.60 -8.32
N SER A 91 -2.32 16.44 -7.64
CA SER A 91 -3.52 15.74 -7.19
C SER A 91 -3.81 15.92 -5.69
N ALA A 92 -2.88 16.50 -4.93
CA ALA A 92 -3.10 16.90 -3.54
C ALA A 92 -2.13 18.01 -3.12
N ILE A 93 -2.55 18.84 -2.17
CA ILE A 93 -1.74 19.88 -1.56
C ILE A 93 -2.07 19.98 -0.06
N THR A 94 -1.29 20.77 0.68
CA THR A 94 -1.63 21.11 2.07
C THR A 94 -3.00 21.76 2.17
N ASN A 95 -3.95 21.00 2.69
CA ASN A 95 -5.33 21.40 2.80
C ASN A 95 -6.04 20.76 3.99
N SER A 96 -6.83 21.54 4.73
CA SER A 96 -7.53 21.07 5.94
C SER A 96 -8.71 20.13 5.67
N SER A 97 -9.18 20.04 4.43
CA SER A 97 -10.37 19.26 4.07
C SER A 97 -10.09 18.21 3.00
N GLY A 98 -8.84 18.16 2.51
CA GLY A 98 -8.45 17.41 1.33
C GLY A 98 -9.20 17.82 0.05
N TYR A 99 -9.36 16.87 -0.85
CA TYR A 99 -10.02 17.06 -2.15
C TYR A 99 -11.43 17.66 -2.03
N SER A 100 -11.69 18.65 -2.88
CA SER A 100 -13.03 19.14 -3.16
C SER A 100 -13.10 19.62 -4.61
N VAL A 101 -14.26 19.41 -5.23
CA VAL A 101 -14.49 19.69 -6.66
C VAL A 101 -14.08 21.13 -7.03
N GLY A 102 -13.25 21.26 -8.07
CA GLY A 102 -12.85 22.55 -8.66
C GLY A 102 -11.82 23.35 -7.86
N LYS A 103 -11.30 22.80 -6.77
CA LYS A 103 -10.35 23.52 -5.91
C LYS A 103 -8.93 23.48 -6.47
N ALA A 104 -8.21 24.59 -6.28
CA ALA A 104 -6.80 24.68 -6.63
C ALA A 104 -5.95 23.62 -5.91
N GLY A 105 -4.96 23.06 -6.61
CA GLY A 105 -4.12 21.99 -6.10
C GLY A 105 -4.70 20.58 -6.23
N PHE A 106 -5.82 20.44 -6.94
CA PHE A 106 -6.50 19.18 -7.25
C PHE A 106 -6.89 19.17 -8.74
N GLU A 107 -5.87 19.16 -9.59
CA GLU A 107 -5.96 19.48 -11.02
C GLU A 107 -6.21 18.25 -11.92
N PHE A 108 -5.93 17.06 -11.40
CA PHE A 108 -6.23 15.81 -12.10
C PHE A 108 -7.71 15.44 -11.99
N THR A 109 -8.23 14.81 -13.04
CA THR A 109 -9.62 14.38 -13.15
C THR A 109 -9.73 12.98 -13.72
N ALA A 110 -10.75 12.23 -13.28
CA ALA A 110 -10.94 10.84 -13.68
C ALA A 110 -11.17 10.68 -15.20
N ASP A 111 -10.44 9.74 -15.79
CA ASP A 111 -10.64 9.24 -17.15
C ASP A 111 -11.31 7.88 -17.19
N ASP A 112 -11.37 7.19 -16.05
CA ASP A 112 -12.05 5.91 -15.89
C ASP A 112 -12.50 5.72 -14.42
N ARG A 113 -13.23 4.64 -14.17
CA ARG A 113 -13.41 4.08 -12.82
C ARG A 113 -12.14 3.36 -12.35
N ILE A 114 -12.04 3.14 -11.05
CA ILE A 114 -11.02 2.27 -10.45
C ILE A 114 -11.31 0.83 -10.88
N ILE A 115 -10.30 0.15 -11.40
CA ILE A 115 -10.40 -1.24 -11.86
C ILE A 115 -9.54 -2.11 -10.95
N THR A 116 -10.13 -3.16 -10.38
CA THR A 116 -9.40 -4.19 -9.62
C THR A 116 -9.00 -5.36 -10.53
N ARG A 117 -7.75 -5.82 -10.42
CA ARG A 117 -7.23 -7.00 -11.11
C ARG A 117 -6.49 -7.89 -10.12
N SER A 118 -6.19 -9.13 -10.52
CA SER A 118 -5.44 -10.08 -9.69
C SER A 118 -4.64 -11.02 -10.56
N ASN A 119 -3.44 -11.40 -10.11
CA ASN A 119 -2.59 -12.40 -10.76
C ASN A 119 -3.28 -13.78 -10.89
N ALA A 120 -4.15 -14.15 -9.93
CA ALA A 120 -4.94 -15.38 -10.00
C ALA A 120 -5.88 -15.43 -11.22
N SER A 121 -6.29 -14.26 -11.73
CA SER A 121 -7.09 -14.13 -12.95
C SER A 121 -6.25 -14.02 -14.24
N GLY A 122 -4.92 -13.97 -14.12
CA GLY A 122 -3.99 -13.70 -15.23
C GLY A 122 -4.00 -12.25 -15.73
N LEU A 123 -4.64 -11.33 -15.01
CA LEU A 123 -4.81 -9.92 -15.41
C LEU A 123 -4.01 -8.94 -14.54
N GLY A 124 -3.50 -9.37 -13.39
CA GLY A 124 -2.75 -8.55 -12.43
C GLY A 124 -1.32 -9.03 -12.22
N THR A 125 -0.48 -8.14 -11.70
CA THR A 125 0.91 -8.39 -11.29
C THR A 125 0.97 -8.95 -9.88
N SER A 126 0.09 -8.47 -9.00
CA SER A 126 0.00 -8.86 -7.60
C SER A 126 -1.32 -9.55 -7.28
N GLU A 127 -1.53 -9.94 -6.02
CA GLU A 127 -2.78 -10.59 -5.60
C GLU A 127 -3.98 -9.63 -5.70
N GLU A 128 -3.77 -8.32 -5.54
CA GLU A 128 -4.74 -7.26 -5.79
C GLU A 128 -4.05 -6.04 -6.41
N ASP A 129 -4.35 -5.78 -7.68
CA ASP A 129 -3.96 -4.56 -8.35
C ASP A 129 -5.13 -3.57 -8.38
N LEU A 130 -4.91 -2.33 -7.96
CA LEU A 130 -5.84 -1.23 -8.25
C LEU A 130 -5.29 -0.37 -9.38
N LEU A 131 -6.03 -0.29 -10.48
CA LEU A 131 -5.68 0.51 -11.65
C LEU A 131 -6.55 1.76 -11.74
N LEU A 132 -5.90 2.91 -11.84
CA LEU A 132 -6.53 4.23 -11.93
C LEU A 132 -6.04 4.95 -13.17
N ARG A 133 -6.96 5.62 -13.87
CA ARG A 133 -6.65 6.45 -15.05
C ARG A 133 -7.21 7.84 -14.85
N PHE A 134 -6.32 8.83 -14.87
CA PHE A 134 -6.68 10.22 -14.65
C PHE A 134 -5.74 11.16 -15.39
N SER A 135 -6.19 12.37 -15.67
CA SER A 135 -5.42 13.37 -16.40
C SER A 135 -5.74 14.78 -15.96
N ASP A 136 -4.81 15.68 -16.19
CA ASP A 136 -4.97 17.12 -15.93
C ASP A 136 -5.55 17.87 -17.15
N LYS A 137 -5.99 17.18 -18.21
CA LYS A 137 -6.41 17.86 -19.45
C LYS A 137 -7.65 18.75 -19.34
N ARG A 138 -8.46 18.57 -18.28
CA ARG A 138 -9.73 19.28 -18.09
C ARG A 138 -9.53 20.52 -17.23
N ARG A 139 -10.07 21.66 -17.66
CA ARG A 139 -10.12 22.90 -16.86
C ARG A 139 -11.46 23.10 -16.14
N VAL A 140 -12.45 22.29 -16.51
CA VAL A 140 -13.80 22.33 -15.96
C VAL A 140 -14.24 20.89 -15.69
N ILE A 141 -14.83 20.66 -14.53
CA ILE A 141 -15.46 19.40 -14.15
C ILE A 141 -16.96 19.50 -14.45
N ASP A 142 -17.47 18.57 -15.25
CA ASP A 142 -18.90 18.41 -15.55
C ASP A 142 -19.43 17.19 -14.82
N ASN A 143 -20.18 17.39 -13.74
CA ASN A 143 -20.80 16.28 -13.00
C ASN A 143 -22.23 15.94 -13.48
N GLY A 144 -22.63 16.45 -14.65
CA GLY A 144 -23.96 16.31 -15.23
C GLY A 144 -25.02 17.29 -14.67
N THR A 145 -24.72 17.98 -13.56
CA THR A 145 -25.64 18.95 -12.93
C THR A 145 -25.04 20.34 -12.77
N ALA A 146 -23.71 20.45 -12.76
CA ALA A 146 -22.97 21.68 -12.63
C ALA A 146 -21.66 21.58 -13.41
N PHE A 147 -21.25 22.74 -13.95
CA PHE A 147 -19.92 22.96 -14.50
C PHE A 147 -19.12 23.73 -13.47
N THR A 148 -18.04 23.12 -12.97
CA THR A 148 -17.18 23.73 -11.95
C THR A 148 -15.78 23.91 -12.53
N GLU A 149 -15.33 25.15 -12.65
CA GLU A 149 -13.94 25.46 -13.04
C GLU A 149 -12.95 24.92 -12.00
N ILE A 150 -11.80 24.44 -12.47
CA ILE A 150 -10.69 24.04 -11.61
C ILE A 150 -9.82 25.26 -11.38
N SER A 151 -9.97 25.88 -10.21
CA SER A 151 -9.28 27.12 -9.86
C SER A 151 -7.76 26.98 -10.02
N GLY A 152 -7.16 27.84 -10.84
CA GLY A 152 -5.70 27.89 -11.01
C GLY A 152 -5.14 26.92 -12.04
N HIS A 153 -6.00 26.20 -12.78
CA HIS A 153 -5.59 25.18 -13.73
C HIS A 153 -5.74 25.61 -15.20
N GLU A 154 -5.27 26.82 -15.50
CA GLU A 154 -5.51 27.42 -16.83
C GLU A 154 -4.52 26.98 -17.89
N SER A 155 -3.39 26.43 -17.48
CA SER A 155 -2.32 25.96 -18.36
C SER A 155 -1.87 24.55 -17.95
N PRO A 156 -2.65 23.51 -18.30
CA PRO A 156 -2.29 22.13 -18.00
C PRO A 156 -0.95 21.73 -18.64
N LEU A 157 -0.34 20.70 -18.05
CA LEU A 157 0.73 19.92 -18.68
C LEU A 157 0.18 18.96 -19.74
N TYR A 158 -1.12 18.62 -19.66
CA TYR A 158 -1.78 17.61 -20.50
C TYR A 158 -1.16 16.21 -20.31
N ALA A 159 -0.90 15.89 -19.06
CA ALA A 159 -0.41 14.62 -18.58
C ALA A 159 -1.56 13.62 -18.44
N ASP A 160 -1.42 12.47 -19.09
CA ASP A 160 -2.24 11.30 -18.83
C ASP A 160 -1.49 10.37 -17.89
N ILE A 161 -2.16 9.97 -16.81
CA ILE A 161 -1.59 9.14 -15.75
C ILE A 161 -2.30 7.79 -15.70
N VAL A 162 -1.50 6.73 -15.68
CA VAL A 162 -1.95 5.40 -15.29
C VAL A 162 -1.24 5.05 -13.99
N LEU A 163 -2.00 4.96 -12.89
CA LEU A 163 -1.49 4.54 -11.60
C LEU A 163 -1.93 3.10 -11.35
N SER A 164 -0.97 2.21 -11.14
CA SER A 164 -1.21 0.85 -10.64
C SER A 164 -0.68 0.72 -9.22
N SER A 165 -1.51 0.25 -8.30
CA SER A 165 -1.09 -0.15 -6.94
C SER A 165 -0.99 -1.66 -6.88
N TYR A 166 0.14 -2.19 -6.43
CA TYR A 166 0.42 -3.62 -6.28
C TYR A 166 0.47 -4.00 -4.80
N ASN A 167 -0.27 -5.07 -4.45
CA ASN A 167 -0.57 -5.46 -3.08
C ASN A 167 -0.48 -6.99 -2.95
N TRP A 168 0.11 -7.45 -1.85
CA TRP A 168 0.26 -8.87 -1.53
C TRP A 168 -0.03 -9.11 -0.05
N SER A 169 -0.52 -10.30 0.26
CA SER A 169 -0.91 -10.71 1.59
C SER A 169 0.18 -11.50 2.33
N PHE A 170 1.36 -11.74 1.75
CA PHE A 170 2.43 -12.45 2.47
C PHE A 170 2.96 -11.63 3.66
N ASN A 171 3.41 -12.30 4.73
CA ASN A 171 3.87 -11.64 5.97
C ASN A 171 4.99 -10.59 5.73
N PHE A 172 5.84 -10.77 4.71
CA PHE A 172 6.91 -9.83 4.38
C PHE A 172 6.46 -8.70 3.43
N THR A 173 5.26 -8.78 2.86
CA THR A 173 4.71 -7.82 1.88
C THR A 173 3.41 -7.13 2.34
N GLU A 174 2.76 -7.64 3.37
CA GLU A 174 1.43 -7.20 3.81
C GLU A 174 1.39 -5.78 4.40
N ASN A 175 2.56 -5.14 4.54
CA ASN A 175 2.72 -3.84 5.21
C ASN A 175 3.11 -2.70 4.25
N PHE A 176 3.08 -2.94 2.95
CA PHE A 176 3.33 -1.90 1.94
C PHE A 176 2.48 -2.08 0.70
N SER A 177 2.37 -1.00 -0.07
CA SER A 177 1.78 -0.98 -1.41
C SER A 177 2.77 -0.29 -2.35
N ILE A 178 3.11 -0.96 -3.46
CA ILE A 178 3.98 -0.40 -4.50
C ILE A 178 3.12 0.29 -5.54
N LEU A 179 3.47 1.52 -5.89
CA LEU A 179 2.78 2.35 -6.85
C LEU A 179 3.63 2.50 -8.11
N LYS A 180 3.07 2.14 -9.26
CA LYS A 180 3.63 2.40 -10.59
C LYS A 180 2.83 3.53 -11.25
N TYR A 181 3.46 4.67 -11.45
CA TYR A 181 2.91 5.79 -12.22
C TYR A 181 3.48 5.75 -13.63
N GLU A 182 2.65 5.53 -14.64
CA GLU A 182 2.99 5.76 -16.04
C GLU A 182 2.46 7.14 -16.43
N ILE A 183 3.37 8.07 -16.71
CA ILE A 183 3.08 9.50 -16.91
C ILE A 183 3.39 9.83 -18.36
N THR A 184 2.36 10.13 -19.15
CA THR A 184 2.50 10.36 -20.60
C THR A 184 2.22 11.81 -20.97
N ASN A 185 3.11 12.42 -21.77
CA ASN A 185 2.91 13.76 -22.29
C ASN A 185 1.94 13.74 -23.49
N ASN A 186 0.65 13.97 -23.25
CA ASN A 186 -0.37 14.02 -24.30
C ASN A 186 -0.77 15.45 -24.71
N SER A 187 0.17 16.39 -24.60
CA SER A 187 -0.02 17.76 -25.08
C SER A 187 -0.42 17.84 -26.55
N HIS A 188 0.11 16.99 -27.42
CA HIS A 188 -0.26 16.93 -28.84
C HIS A 188 -1.71 16.48 -29.10
N ILE A 189 -2.35 15.83 -28.12
CA ILE A 189 -3.74 15.38 -28.19
C ILE A 189 -4.68 16.43 -27.58
N HIS A 190 -4.29 17.01 -26.44
CA HIS A 190 -5.22 17.76 -25.59
C HIS A 190 -5.04 19.27 -25.60
N SER A 191 -3.88 19.80 -26.04
CA SER A 191 -3.61 21.24 -26.01
C SER A 191 -4.27 22.03 -27.15
N GLY A 192 -4.75 21.35 -28.20
CA GLY A 192 -5.19 21.98 -29.45
C GLY A 192 -4.03 22.40 -30.38
N ASN A 193 -2.79 22.07 -30.02
CA ASN A 193 -1.63 22.13 -30.89
C ASN A 193 -1.24 20.71 -31.30
N ASP A 194 -1.42 20.36 -32.58
CA ASP A 194 -1.14 19.01 -33.12
C ASP A 194 0.34 18.58 -32.99
N GLN A 195 1.26 19.52 -32.75
CA GLN A 195 2.67 19.20 -32.47
C GLN A 195 2.96 19.00 -30.98
N GLY A 196 2.03 19.37 -30.10
CA GLY A 196 2.24 19.38 -28.65
C GLY A 196 3.38 20.32 -28.21
N PHE A 197 3.88 20.09 -27.01
CA PHE A 197 5.08 20.73 -26.48
C PHE A 197 5.87 19.74 -25.61
N THR A 198 7.19 19.77 -25.74
CA THR A 198 8.10 18.99 -24.90
C THR A 198 8.09 19.54 -23.47
N TRP A 199 8.06 18.65 -22.49
CA TRP A 199 8.33 18.99 -21.10
C TRP A 199 9.84 18.93 -20.88
N ASP A 200 10.44 19.98 -20.31
CA ASP A 200 11.87 20.06 -20.03
C ASP A 200 12.12 20.06 -18.52
N SER A 201 13.21 19.44 -18.09
CA SER A 201 13.64 19.32 -16.70
C SER A 201 12.50 18.83 -15.79
N VAL A 202 11.93 17.69 -16.13
CA VAL A 202 10.73 17.16 -15.47
C VAL A 202 11.07 16.64 -14.08
N PHE A 203 10.27 17.03 -13.09
CA PHE A 203 10.30 16.44 -11.76
C PHE A 203 8.97 15.77 -11.45
N VAL A 204 9.06 14.60 -10.83
CA VAL A 204 7.91 13.83 -10.34
C VAL A 204 8.04 13.74 -8.83
N GLY A 205 7.03 14.22 -8.12
CA GLY A 205 6.99 14.23 -6.68
C GLY A 205 5.73 13.63 -6.10
N GLN A 206 5.81 13.27 -4.83
CA GLN A 206 4.72 12.70 -4.06
C GLN A 206 4.54 13.51 -2.79
N TYR A 207 3.44 14.25 -2.77
CA TYR A 207 2.92 14.88 -1.57
C TYR A 207 2.32 13.82 -0.66
N ALA A 208 2.61 13.91 0.64
CA ALA A 208 2.00 13.06 1.66
C ALA A 208 1.91 13.79 3.01
N ASP A 209 0.68 14.07 3.44
CA ASP A 209 0.37 14.49 4.81
C ASP A 209 0.31 13.25 5.70
N ILE A 210 1.48 12.67 5.98
CA ILE A 210 1.62 11.46 6.80
C ILE A 210 1.40 11.86 8.26
N VAL A 211 0.38 11.28 8.88
CA VAL A 211 -0.01 11.53 10.27
C VAL A 211 -0.29 10.20 10.95
N VAL A 212 0.44 9.91 12.02
CA VAL A 212 0.33 8.64 12.75
C VAL A 212 -0.53 8.86 13.99
N ARG A 213 -1.81 8.47 13.95
CA ARG A 213 -2.76 8.64 15.06
C ARG A 213 -3.87 7.58 15.04
N ASN A 214 -4.42 7.27 16.21
CA ASN A 214 -5.51 6.31 16.33
C ASN A 214 -6.88 7.01 16.33
N VAL A 215 -7.65 6.84 15.26
CA VAL A 215 -8.94 7.54 15.10
C VAL A 215 -10.06 7.00 16.01
N LEU A 216 -9.84 5.87 16.68
CA LEU A 216 -10.81 5.24 17.57
C LEU A 216 -10.60 5.62 19.04
N SER A 217 -9.35 5.89 19.44
CA SER A 217 -9.00 6.18 20.84
C SER A 217 -8.54 7.61 21.10
N THR A 218 -8.04 8.32 20.08
CA THR A 218 -7.58 9.71 20.23
C THR A 218 -8.75 10.64 20.56
N GLN A 219 -8.59 11.45 21.62
CA GLN A 219 -9.57 12.46 22.03
C GLN A 219 -9.26 13.87 21.48
N GLU A 220 -8.02 14.12 21.06
CA GLU A 220 -7.60 15.42 20.52
C GLU A 220 -8.19 15.63 19.11
N GLY A 221 -8.82 16.78 18.88
CA GLY A 221 -9.31 17.19 17.55
C GLY A 221 -8.54 18.36 16.96
N GLY A 222 -8.80 18.67 15.69
CA GLY A 222 -8.19 19.81 15.00
C GLY A 222 -6.67 19.74 14.98
N SER A 223 -5.97 20.88 15.12
CA SER A 223 -4.50 20.92 15.02
C SER A 223 -3.78 20.05 16.06
N ALA A 224 -4.40 19.76 17.21
CA ALA A 224 -3.79 18.91 18.23
C ALA A 224 -3.70 17.43 17.81
N PHE A 225 -4.55 17.01 16.86
CA PHE A 225 -4.47 15.69 16.25
C PHE A 225 -3.19 15.53 15.41
N TYR A 226 -2.82 16.57 14.64
CA TYR A 226 -1.76 16.47 13.62
C TYR A 226 -0.38 16.91 14.12
N ASN A 227 -0.28 17.65 15.22
CA ASN A 227 0.97 18.30 15.62
C ASN A 227 1.94 17.43 16.45
N LYS A 228 1.69 16.12 16.54
CA LYS A 228 2.50 15.17 17.33
C LYS A 228 3.55 14.44 16.50
N ASN A 229 3.63 14.66 15.19
CA ASN A 229 4.51 13.87 14.34
C ASN A 229 6.00 14.15 14.66
N GLY A 230 6.79 13.08 14.66
CA GLY A 230 8.23 13.12 14.42
C GLY A 230 8.51 12.58 13.03
N VAL A 231 9.40 13.23 12.29
CA VAL A 231 9.75 12.88 10.91
C VAL A 231 11.23 12.53 10.80
N GLY A 232 11.56 11.45 10.11
CA GLY A 232 12.93 11.09 9.76
C GLY A 232 13.09 10.75 8.29
N TYR A 233 14.34 10.68 7.85
CA TYR A 233 14.73 10.31 6.49
C TYR A 233 15.83 9.26 6.54
N ILE A 234 15.69 8.20 5.73
CA ILE A 234 16.67 7.12 5.60
C ILE A 234 17.36 7.31 4.25
N ASP A 235 18.55 7.93 4.26
CA ASP A 235 19.26 8.35 3.06
C ASP A 235 19.57 7.19 2.10
N SER A 236 19.95 6.02 2.64
CA SER A 236 20.30 4.85 1.83
C SER A 236 19.11 4.19 1.12
N LEU A 237 17.88 4.53 1.52
CA LEU A 237 16.64 3.95 1.01
C LEU A 237 15.71 5.01 0.40
N TYR A 238 16.14 6.27 0.35
CA TYR A 238 15.34 7.38 -0.17
C TYR A 238 13.91 7.43 0.42
N THR A 239 13.81 7.16 1.73
CA THR A 239 12.54 6.99 2.44
C THR A 239 12.35 8.07 3.50
N SER A 240 11.24 8.80 3.43
CA SER A 240 10.73 9.60 4.55
C SER A 240 9.83 8.72 5.41
N TYR A 241 9.99 8.78 6.73
CA TYR A 241 9.12 8.10 7.68
C TYR A 241 8.63 9.04 8.77
N VAL A 242 7.46 8.74 9.30
CA VAL A 242 6.78 9.54 10.32
C VAL A 242 6.29 8.62 11.43
N PHE A 243 6.29 9.11 12.66
CA PHE A 243 5.75 8.44 13.83
C PHE A 243 5.11 9.45 14.77
N ASP A 244 4.27 8.97 15.67
CA ASP A 244 3.74 9.77 16.77
C ASP A 244 4.84 9.94 17.84
N ALA A 245 5.32 11.18 18.03
CA ALA A 245 6.44 11.48 18.92
C ALA A 245 5.99 12.05 20.27
N GLY A 246 4.69 12.32 20.48
CA GLY A 246 4.27 13.12 21.63
C GLY A 246 2.84 12.96 22.10
N SER A 247 2.00 12.11 21.49
CA SER A 247 0.65 11.91 21.99
C SER A 247 0.63 11.11 23.30
N MET A 248 -0.44 11.32 24.06
CA MET A 248 -0.76 10.55 25.26
C MET A 248 -1.92 9.58 25.00
N ASP A 249 -2.08 9.13 23.75
CA ASP A 249 -3.17 8.24 23.35
C ASP A 249 -3.11 6.90 24.11
N ASP A 250 -4.28 6.39 24.51
CA ASP A 250 -4.46 5.11 25.21
C ASP A 250 -5.64 4.32 24.59
N PRO A 251 -5.44 3.08 24.09
CA PRO A 251 -4.19 2.33 24.06
C PRO A 251 -3.14 2.96 23.15
N SER A 252 -1.88 2.93 23.59
CA SER A 252 -0.74 3.43 22.83
C SER A 252 -0.27 2.39 21.83
N ILE A 253 -0.72 2.51 20.58
CA ILE A 253 -0.23 1.71 19.46
C ILE A 253 0.85 2.51 18.75
N ASN A 254 2.05 1.94 18.71
CA ASN A 254 3.26 2.60 18.27
C ASN A 254 3.69 2.06 16.92
N THR A 255 3.62 2.92 15.90
CA THR A 255 3.89 2.57 14.51
C THR A 255 4.72 3.66 13.82
N TYR A 256 5.23 3.28 12.65
CA TYR A 256 5.79 4.17 11.64
C TYR A 256 4.91 4.11 10.39
N GLY A 257 4.74 5.25 9.72
CA GLY A 257 4.27 5.34 8.34
C GLY A 257 5.39 5.91 7.47
N ALA A 258 5.56 5.41 6.25
CA ALA A 258 6.67 5.78 5.38
C ALA A 258 6.24 5.94 3.92
N LEU A 259 6.99 6.79 3.22
CA LEU A 259 6.92 7.04 1.79
C LEU A 259 8.32 6.88 1.20
N SER A 260 8.43 6.12 0.11
CA SER A 260 9.68 5.91 -0.64
C SER A 260 9.49 6.21 -2.12
N ILE A 261 10.51 6.75 -2.78
CA ILE A 261 10.63 6.70 -4.24
C ILE A 261 11.72 5.67 -4.55
N ILE A 262 11.35 4.60 -5.25
CA ILE A 262 12.18 3.39 -5.37
C ILE A 262 12.82 3.24 -6.76
N GLY A 263 12.45 4.10 -7.72
CA GLY A 263 13.05 4.09 -9.06
C GLY A 263 12.16 4.67 -10.14
N ALA A 264 12.66 4.72 -11.38
CA ALA A 264 11.91 5.11 -12.56
C ALA A 264 12.43 4.37 -13.80
N GLU A 265 11.57 4.11 -14.79
CA GLU A 265 12.00 3.72 -16.14
C GLU A 265 11.80 4.91 -17.08
N TYR A 266 12.85 5.23 -17.84
CA TYR A 266 12.81 6.29 -18.83
C TYR A 266 13.80 6.03 -19.97
N ARG A 267 13.30 6.02 -21.23
CA ARG A 267 14.06 5.71 -22.45
C ARG A 267 14.88 4.42 -22.30
N ASP A 268 14.18 3.33 -21.98
CA ASP A 268 14.72 1.97 -21.86
C ASP A 268 15.90 1.85 -20.86
N SER A 269 15.84 2.62 -19.76
CA SER A 269 16.82 2.48 -18.68
C SER A 269 16.20 2.79 -17.34
N PHE A 270 16.76 2.15 -16.31
CA PHE A 270 16.39 2.37 -14.93
C PHE A 270 17.10 3.60 -14.35
N PHE A 271 16.31 4.59 -13.98
CA PHE A 271 16.72 5.85 -13.38
C PHE A 271 16.57 5.78 -11.86
N HIS A 272 17.71 5.76 -11.17
CA HIS A 272 17.78 5.84 -9.72
C HIS A 272 19.16 6.37 -9.29
N PRO A 273 19.29 7.12 -8.18
CA PRO A 273 20.58 7.66 -7.77
C PRO A 273 21.62 6.58 -7.44
N SER A 274 21.20 5.39 -6.98
CA SER A 274 22.14 4.26 -6.76
C SER A 274 22.78 3.77 -8.07
N ASN A 275 22.15 4.01 -9.21
CA ASN A 275 22.59 3.56 -10.53
C ASN A 275 23.37 4.65 -11.31
N GLN A 276 23.85 5.68 -10.62
CA GLN A 276 24.47 6.85 -11.25
C GLN A 276 25.63 6.48 -12.20
N SER A 277 26.54 5.59 -11.77
CA SER A 277 27.71 5.23 -12.59
C SER A 277 27.32 4.58 -13.92
N TYR A 278 26.26 3.77 -13.94
CA TYR A 278 25.74 3.14 -15.15
C TYR A 278 25.07 4.16 -16.07
N LEU A 279 24.20 5.03 -15.52
CA LEU A 279 23.55 6.09 -16.29
C LEU A 279 24.55 7.03 -16.95
N GLU A 280 25.60 7.42 -16.22
CA GLU A 280 26.69 8.25 -16.75
C GLU A 280 27.44 7.55 -17.89
N SER A 281 27.61 6.22 -17.82
CA SER A 281 28.22 5.43 -18.90
C SER A 281 27.41 5.44 -20.19
N LEU A 282 26.09 5.64 -20.09
CA LEU A 282 25.16 5.82 -21.21
C LEU A 282 25.04 7.29 -21.66
N GLY A 283 25.79 8.21 -21.03
CA GLY A 283 25.68 9.65 -21.27
C GLY A 283 24.37 10.27 -20.74
N LYS A 284 23.69 9.58 -19.82
CA LYS A 284 22.44 10.04 -19.18
C LYS A 284 22.75 10.70 -17.84
N GLN A 285 22.00 11.74 -17.48
CA GLN A 285 22.09 12.35 -16.15
C GLN A 285 21.28 11.51 -15.15
N ALA A 286 21.92 11.10 -14.06
CA ALA A 286 21.23 10.44 -12.96
C ALA A 286 20.25 11.41 -12.27
N PRO A 287 19.04 10.96 -11.89
CA PRO A 287 18.12 11.81 -11.17
C PRO A 287 18.62 12.01 -9.74
N SER A 288 18.28 13.14 -9.13
CA SER A 288 18.29 13.27 -7.67
C SER A 288 16.99 12.72 -7.11
N VAL A 289 17.06 12.15 -5.91
CA VAL A 289 15.89 11.81 -5.10
C VAL A 289 16.10 12.40 -3.73
N GLY A 290 15.14 13.16 -3.23
CA GLY A 290 15.26 13.80 -1.94
C GLY A 290 13.94 14.25 -1.36
N PRO A 291 13.93 14.55 -0.06
CA PRO A 291 12.73 15.02 0.59
C PRO A 291 12.61 16.54 0.51
N SER A 292 11.41 17.04 0.80
CA SER A 292 11.18 18.40 1.26
C SER A 292 10.13 18.38 2.36
N TYR A 293 10.25 19.30 3.33
CA TYR A 293 9.35 19.41 4.46
C TYR A 293 8.88 20.84 4.68
N TRP A 294 7.63 20.99 5.12
CA TRP A 294 7.09 22.27 5.56
C TRP A 294 6.02 22.06 6.63
N LEU A 295 5.68 23.12 7.37
CA LEU A 295 4.62 23.05 8.37
C LEU A 295 3.26 23.37 7.73
N PHE A 296 2.21 22.65 8.15
CA PHE A 296 0.85 22.80 7.62
C PHE A 296 0.30 24.25 7.73
N SER A 297 0.37 24.86 8.92
CA SER A 297 -0.20 26.21 9.20
C SER A 297 0.80 27.29 9.63
N SER A 298 1.96 26.92 10.19
CA SER A 298 2.85 27.84 10.92
C SER A 298 4.27 27.94 10.35
N GLY A 299 4.44 27.54 9.09
CA GLY A 299 5.73 27.49 8.42
C GLY A 299 6.32 28.86 8.11
N THR A 300 7.61 29.05 8.41
CA THR A 300 8.39 30.21 7.97
C THR A 300 9.76 29.76 7.45
N GLY A 301 10.42 30.61 6.66
CA GLY A 301 11.74 30.30 6.08
C GLY A 301 11.73 28.95 5.36
N LEU A 302 12.63 28.06 5.76
CA LEU A 302 12.77 26.71 5.22
C LEU A 302 11.47 25.90 5.25
N PHE A 303 10.65 26.06 6.29
CA PHE A 303 9.41 25.30 6.50
C PHE A 303 8.16 26.01 5.99
N ARG A 304 8.28 27.07 5.19
CA ARG A 304 7.13 27.76 4.58
C ARG A 304 6.45 26.87 3.53
N ARG A 305 5.13 26.68 3.62
CA ARG A 305 4.38 25.95 2.59
C ARG A 305 4.48 26.63 1.20
N PRO A 306 4.53 25.86 0.10
CA PRO A 306 4.45 26.41 -1.25
C PRO A 306 3.03 26.92 -1.56
N ASN A 307 2.90 28.02 -2.31
CA ASN A 307 1.60 28.66 -2.56
C ASN A 307 1.21 28.68 -4.05
N ASP A 308 2.17 28.54 -4.95
CA ASP A 308 1.99 28.58 -6.40
C ASP A 308 2.95 27.59 -7.10
N ASP A 309 2.86 27.48 -8.42
CA ASP A 309 3.66 26.55 -9.22
C ASP A 309 5.16 26.86 -9.16
N ILE A 310 5.53 28.12 -8.96
CA ILE A 310 6.93 28.53 -8.82
C ILE A 310 7.48 27.91 -7.53
N ASP A 311 6.79 28.13 -6.41
CA ASP A 311 7.15 27.55 -5.11
C ASP A 311 7.14 26.01 -5.16
N ARG A 312 6.14 25.39 -5.80
CA ARG A 312 6.02 23.92 -5.90
C ARG A 312 7.12 23.30 -6.75
N TYR A 313 7.41 23.89 -7.91
CA TYR A 313 8.50 23.44 -8.75
C TYR A 313 9.84 23.56 -8.02
N GLN A 314 10.05 24.68 -7.32
CA GLN A 314 11.25 24.87 -6.50
C GLN A 314 11.39 23.79 -5.41
N ARG A 315 10.30 23.42 -4.75
CA ARG A 315 10.27 22.33 -3.75
C ARG A 315 10.64 20.96 -4.33
N MET A 316 10.34 20.73 -5.61
CA MET A 316 10.71 19.50 -6.30
C MET A 316 12.16 19.48 -6.75
N SER A 317 12.66 20.63 -7.21
CA SER A 317 13.96 20.73 -7.88
C SER A 317 15.13 21.03 -6.96
N GLU A 318 14.89 21.70 -5.83
CA GLU A 318 15.96 22.11 -4.92
C GLU A 318 16.17 21.10 -3.79
N PRO A 319 17.42 20.64 -3.55
CA PRO A 319 17.71 19.77 -2.42
C PRO A 319 17.35 20.42 -1.08
N PHE A 320 16.59 19.70 -0.25
CA PHE A 320 16.31 20.15 1.10
C PHE A 320 17.56 20.00 1.99
N PRO A 321 17.97 21.04 2.74
CA PRO A 321 19.21 21.06 3.52
C PRO A 321 19.08 20.25 4.82
N LEU A 322 18.85 18.93 4.72
CA LEU A 322 18.63 18.03 5.85
C LEU A 322 19.74 18.09 6.91
N ASP A 323 21.00 18.21 6.48
CA ASP A 323 22.17 18.22 7.37
C ASP A 323 22.54 19.63 7.87
N GLY A 324 21.67 20.60 7.62
CA GLY A 324 21.80 21.96 8.15
C GLY A 324 21.28 22.10 9.59
N GLU A 325 21.28 23.35 10.07
CA GLU A 325 20.80 23.71 11.40
C GLU A 325 19.65 24.73 11.34
N THR A 326 18.74 24.64 12.30
CA THR A 326 17.64 25.59 12.48
C THR A 326 17.36 25.77 13.97
N GLY A 327 17.23 27.02 14.44
CA GLY A 327 16.91 27.29 15.85
C GLY A 327 17.93 26.75 16.86
N GLY A 328 19.20 26.57 16.46
CA GLY A 328 20.27 26.06 17.34
C GLY A 328 20.32 24.53 17.50
N GLN A 329 19.59 23.78 16.68
CA GLN A 329 19.64 22.32 16.60
C GLN A 329 19.72 21.86 15.13
N SER A 330 20.16 20.63 14.89
CA SER A 330 20.16 20.08 13.53
C SER A 330 18.73 19.94 13.01
N ILE A 331 18.54 20.11 11.70
CA ILE A 331 17.22 19.98 11.06
C ILE A 331 16.66 18.56 11.25
N ARG A 332 17.49 17.53 11.14
CA ARG A 332 17.10 16.14 11.44
C ARG A 332 16.55 15.99 12.85
N GLU A 333 17.20 16.58 13.85
CA GLU A 333 16.73 16.49 15.24
C GLU A 333 15.43 17.28 15.46
N ALA A 334 15.31 18.46 14.86
CA ALA A 334 14.09 19.26 14.90
C ALA A 334 12.89 18.49 14.36
N LEU A 335 13.01 17.93 13.15
CA LEU A 335 11.97 17.14 12.49
C LEU A 335 11.55 15.94 13.35
N ARG A 336 12.50 15.25 13.98
CA ARG A 336 12.24 14.06 14.79
C ARG A 336 11.58 14.36 16.14
N THR A 337 11.84 15.52 16.75
CA THR A 337 11.49 15.79 18.15
C THR A 337 10.42 16.86 18.36
N ASP A 338 10.12 17.70 17.35
CA ASP A 338 9.15 18.79 17.51
C ASP A 338 7.73 18.32 17.87
N GLY A 339 7.36 17.10 17.49
CA GLY A 339 6.10 16.45 17.90
C GLY A 339 5.94 16.30 19.41
N ILE A 340 7.04 16.13 20.16
CA ILE A 340 7.05 16.06 21.65
C ILE A 340 6.43 17.32 22.25
N ASN A 341 6.67 18.47 21.62
CA ASN A 341 6.22 19.78 22.10
C ASN A 341 5.04 20.33 21.27
N ALA A 342 4.30 19.46 20.57
CA ALA A 342 3.15 19.82 19.76
C ALA A 342 3.46 20.82 18.62
N ARG A 343 4.69 20.75 18.07
CA ARG A 343 5.16 21.58 16.94
C ARG A 343 5.39 20.77 15.66
N GLY A 344 5.16 19.47 15.69
CA GLY A 344 5.53 18.54 14.62
C GLY A 344 4.52 18.42 13.49
N ASN A 345 3.69 19.43 13.18
CA ASN A 345 2.71 19.32 12.08
C ASN A 345 3.39 19.50 10.70
N TYR A 346 4.33 18.61 10.41
CA TYR A 346 5.14 18.58 9.20
C TYR A 346 4.44 17.80 8.09
N ILE A 347 4.52 18.35 6.89
CA ILE A 347 4.16 17.71 5.64
C ILE A 347 5.39 17.05 5.05
N SER A 348 5.23 15.81 4.59
CA SER A 348 6.26 15.05 3.90
C SER A 348 6.07 15.16 2.39
N PHE A 349 7.18 15.33 1.69
CA PHE A 349 7.22 15.34 0.24
C PHE A 349 8.51 14.67 -0.22
N LEU A 350 8.43 13.79 -1.21
CA LEU A 350 9.60 13.27 -1.92
C LEU A 350 9.51 13.67 -3.39
N SER A 351 10.64 13.94 -4.04
CA SER A 351 10.69 14.12 -5.50
C SER A 351 11.89 13.42 -6.12
N MET A 352 11.72 13.08 -7.40
CA MET A 352 12.74 12.55 -8.30
C MET A 352 12.85 13.42 -9.54
N GLY A 353 14.09 13.72 -9.95
CA GLY A 353 14.38 14.42 -11.21
C GLY A 353 15.75 15.13 -11.19
N PRO A 354 16.07 15.93 -12.21
CA PRO A 354 15.27 16.11 -13.41
C PRO A 354 15.36 14.90 -14.33
N PHE A 355 14.25 14.57 -15.00
CA PHE A 355 14.28 13.89 -16.28
C PHE A 355 14.45 14.96 -17.36
N SER A 356 15.41 14.79 -18.27
CA SER A 356 15.86 15.88 -19.14
C SER A 356 14.74 16.46 -20.01
N GLU A 357 13.99 15.61 -20.69
CA GLU A 357 12.94 16.03 -21.61
C GLU A 357 11.87 14.94 -21.75
N VAL A 358 10.62 15.29 -22.01
CA VAL A 358 9.57 14.32 -22.33
C VAL A 358 8.81 14.85 -23.52
N ASP A 359 9.02 14.21 -24.67
CA ASP A 359 8.38 14.63 -25.91
C ASP A 359 6.91 14.27 -25.93
N PRO A 360 6.08 14.96 -26.74
CA PRO A 360 4.69 14.58 -26.91
C PRO A 360 4.55 13.12 -27.37
N GLY A 361 3.78 12.34 -26.62
CA GLY A 361 3.57 10.90 -26.80
C GLY A 361 4.55 10.02 -26.01
N GLU A 362 5.57 10.59 -25.38
CA GLU A 362 6.55 9.86 -24.55
C GLU A 362 6.02 9.64 -23.12
N THR A 363 6.46 8.55 -22.50
CA THR A 363 6.07 8.14 -21.14
C THR A 363 7.30 8.02 -20.23
N ILE A 364 7.21 8.56 -19.03
CA ILE A 364 8.09 8.20 -17.90
C ILE A 364 7.31 7.27 -16.97
N THR A 365 7.95 6.21 -16.49
CA THR A 365 7.40 5.39 -15.40
C THR A 365 8.12 5.73 -14.10
N VAL A 366 7.41 6.05 -13.01
CA VAL A 366 7.99 6.28 -11.69
C VAL A 366 7.38 5.33 -10.66
N TYR A 367 8.24 4.74 -9.83
CA TYR A 367 7.85 3.81 -8.78
C TYR A 367 7.99 4.44 -7.40
N MET A 368 6.94 4.30 -6.61
CA MET A 368 6.85 4.82 -5.26
C MET A 368 6.25 3.76 -4.34
N ALA A 369 6.36 3.93 -3.04
CA ALA A 369 5.73 3.02 -2.10
C ALA A 369 5.29 3.72 -0.82
N TYR A 370 4.11 3.32 -0.34
CA TYR A 370 3.67 3.60 1.01
C TYR A 370 3.85 2.35 1.85
N SER A 371 4.39 2.49 3.06
CA SER A 371 4.65 1.37 3.96
C SER A 371 4.38 1.75 5.41
N ALA A 372 4.03 0.77 6.24
CA ALA A 372 3.89 0.96 7.68
C ALA A 372 4.60 -0.15 8.46
N ALA A 373 4.91 0.10 9.72
CA ALA A 373 5.50 -0.92 10.59
C ALA A 373 5.17 -0.65 12.06
N LEU A 374 4.99 -1.72 12.84
CA LEU A 374 4.92 -1.62 14.30
C LEU A 374 6.32 -1.34 14.87
N LYS A 375 6.39 -0.57 15.96
CA LYS A 375 7.57 -0.63 16.84
C LYS A 375 7.61 -2.00 17.52
N PRO A 376 8.78 -2.47 18.00
CA PRO A 376 8.89 -3.74 18.73
C PRO A 376 7.93 -3.81 19.93
N GLU A 377 7.56 -5.02 20.34
CA GLU A 377 6.53 -5.30 21.37
C GLU A 377 6.79 -4.55 22.67
N GLU A 378 8.06 -4.46 23.09
CA GLU A 378 8.50 -3.76 24.31
C GLU A 378 8.25 -2.25 24.27
N PHE A 379 7.97 -1.68 23.09
CA PHE A 379 7.60 -0.27 22.91
C PHE A 379 6.10 -0.08 22.73
N GLN A 380 5.28 -1.12 22.66
CA GLN A 380 3.81 -0.99 22.61
C GLN A 380 3.26 -0.62 23.99
N GLY A 381 2.12 0.10 24.03
CA GLY A 381 1.49 0.52 25.28
C GLY A 381 2.22 1.65 26.03
N ILE A 382 3.36 2.14 25.53
CA ILE A 382 4.11 3.22 26.17
C ILE A 382 3.53 4.60 25.77
N PRO A 383 3.05 5.43 26.71
CA PRO A 383 2.53 6.76 26.41
C PRO A 383 3.65 7.76 26.08
N GLY A 384 3.32 8.84 25.38
CA GLY A 384 4.26 9.88 24.97
C GLY A 384 5.08 9.54 23.73
N LYS A 385 5.28 8.25 23.42
CA LYS A 385 5.71 7.69 22.12
C LYS A 385 7.00 8.24 21.47
N ARG A 386 7.77 9.08 22.18
CA ARG A 386 8.98 9.80 21.73
C ARG A 386 10.15 8.96 21.21
N PHE A 387 10.12 7.64 21.36
CA PHE A 387 11.27 6.78 21.07
C PHE A 387 11.40 6.52 19.58
N ASP A 388 12.45 7.05 18.97
CA ASP A 388 12.86 6.69 17.64
C ASP A 388 14.37 6.40 17.63
N THR A 389 14.75 5.15 17.71
CA THR A 389 16.13 4.67 17.73
C THR A 389 16.34 3.66 16.61
N GLU A 390 17.58 3.23 16.39
CA GLU A 390 17.85 2.13 15.47
C GLU A 390 17.08 0.86 15.86
N GLU A 391 17.00 0.57 17.15
CA GLU A 391 16.23 -0.55 17.70
C GLU A 391 14.74 -0.44 17.40
N THR A 392 14.11 0.71 17.67
CA THR A 392 12.68 0.85 17.40
C THR A 392 12.36 0.79 15.91
N ARG A 393 13.30 1.21 15.04
CA ARG A 393 13.14 1.18 13.57
C ARG A 393 13.39 -0.19 12.94
N ARG A 394 13.89 -1.17 13.68
CA ARG A 394 14.22 -2.50 13.13
C ARG A 394 13.08 -3.13 12.31
N PRO A 395 11.81 -3.10 12.74
CA PRO A 395 10.70 -3.64 11.93
C PRO A 395 10.43 -2.83 10.66
N LEU A 396 10.57 -1.49 10.71
CA LEU A 396 10.48 -0.64 9.53
C LEU A 396 11.59 -0.98 8.52
N MET A 397 12.83 -1.14 8.97
CA MET A 397 13.95 -1.52 8.10
C MET A 397 13.74 -2.87 7.43
N ARG A 398 13.14 -3.85 8.13
CA ARG A 398 12.74 -5.15 7.53
C ARG A 398 11.66 -4.97 6.46
N THR A 399 10.66 -4.13 6.73
CA THR A 399 9.59 -3.81 5.78
C THR A 399 10.17 -3.17 4.52
N LEU A 400 11.05 -2.17 4.66
CA LEU A 400 11.70 -1.51 3.53
C LEU A 400 12.66 -2.44 2.78
N SER A 401 13.40 -3.30 3.49
CA SER A 401 14.24 -4.30 2.81
C SER A 401 13.40 -5.26 1.96
N SER A 402 12.25 -5.70 2.47
CA SER A 402 11.33 -6.58 1.75
C SER A 402 10.72 -5.87 0.54
N LEU A 403 10.31 -4.60 0.71
CA LEU A 403 9.83 -3.73 -0.37
C LEU A 403 10.82 -3.68 -1.53
N TYR A 404 12.09 -3.37 -1.26
CA TYR A 404 13.12 -3.27 -2.30
C TYR A 404 13.41 -4.62 -2.95
N LYS A 405 13.47 -5.71 -2.19
CA LYS A 405 13.64 -7.06 -2.75
C LYS A 405 12.51 -7.42 -3.72
N VAL A 406 11.26 -7.18 -3.32
CA VAL A 406 10.08 -7.40 -4.17
C VAL A 406 10.14 -6.52 -5.42
N PHE A 407 10.49 -5.25 -5.28
CA PHE A 407 10.55 -4.33 -6.42
C PHE A 407 11.65 -4.70 -7.44
N TYR A 408 12.84 -5.04 -6.95
CA TYR A 408 13.96 -5.40 -7.81
C TYR A 408 13.75 -6.75 -8.49
N GLY A 409 13.10 -7.71 -7.81
CA GLY A 409 12.89 -9.05 -8.36
C GLY A 409 14.22 -9.70 -8.69
N GLU A 410 14.46 -9.95 -9.98
CA GLU A 410 15.71 -10.52 -10.50
C GLU A 410 16.91 -9.56 -10.44
N ASP A 411 16.69 -8.24 -10.33
CA ASP A 411 17.73 -7.20 -10.33
C ASP A 411 18.50 -7.16 -9.00
N ALA A 412 19.29 -8.18 -8.74
CA ALA A 412 19.91 -8.42 -7.44
C ALA A 412 20.84 -7.27 -7.01
N ASN A 413 21.41 -6.54 -7.97
CA ASN A 413 22.31 -5.41 -7.71
C ASN A 413 21.66 -4.02 -7.92
N GLY A 414 20.42 -3.95 -8.42
CA GLY A 414 19.65 -2.73 -8.58
C GLY A 414 20.13 -1.80 -9.71
N ASN A 415 20.82 -2.34 -10.72
CA ASN A 415 21.34 -1.57 -11.86
C ASN A 415 20.35 -1.48 -13.03
N GLY A 416 19.22 -2.20 -12.97
CA GLY A 416 18.22 -2.26 -14.03
C GLY A 416 18.68 -2.94 -15.31
N VAL A 417 19.70 -3.81 -15.25
CA VAL A 417 20.25 -4.60 -16.34
C VAL A 417 20.21 -6.06 -15.95
N LEU A 418 19.80 -6.92 -16.88
CA LEU A 418 19.85 -8.37 -16.68
C LEU A 418 21.31 -8.87 -16.72
N ASP A 419 21.89 -9.16 -15.56
CA ASP A 419 23.25 -9.69 -15.44
C ASP A 419 23.30 -11.24 -15.49
N PRO A 420 24.46 -11.84 -15.80
CA PRO A 420 24.61 -13.29 -15.82
C PRO A 420 24.24 -13.93 -14.46
N GLY A 421 23.20 -14.76 -14.47
CA GLY A 421 22.69 -15.46 -13.28
C GLY A 421 21.49 -14.79 -12.61
N GLU A 422 21.05 -13.63 -13.10
CA GLU A 422 19.82 -12.96 -12.63
C GLU A 422 18.56 -13.45 -13.35
N ASP A 423 18.68 -13.95 -14.60
CA ASP A 423 17.57 -14.54 -15.37
C ASP A 423 17.17 -15.91 -14.81
N VAL A 424 16.31 -15.89 -13.80
CA VAL A 424 15.93 -17.06 -13.00
C VAL A 424 14.91 -17.90 -13.75
N ASN A 425 13.99 -17.25 -14.46
CA ASN A 425 12.95 -17.94 -15.21
C ASN A 425 13.34 -18.26 -16.68
N GLY A 426 14.48 -17.74 -17.16
CA GLY A 426 15.06 -18.05 -18.47
C GLY A 426 14.37 -17.36 -19.65
N ASN A 427 13.66 -16.24 -19.42
CA ASN A 427 12.91 -15.54 -20.46
C ASN A 427 13.74 -14.45 -21.19
N GLY A 428 14.95 -14.17 -20.72
CA GLY A 428 15.86 -13.18 -21.30
C GLY A 428 15.46 -11.72 -21.05
N THR A 429 14.58 -11.45 -20.09
CA THR A 429 14.16 -10.12 -19.66
C THR A 429 14.29 -9.97 -18.15
N LEU A 430 14.64 -8.78 -17.68
CA LEU A 430 14.74 -8.51 -16.25
C LEU A 430 13.35 -8.33 -15.63
N ASP A 431 12.95 -9.27 -14.77
CA ASP A 431 11.63 -9.25 -14.16
C ASP A 431 11.59 -8.59 -12.78
N ARG A 432 10.78 -7.52 -12.68
CA ARG A 432 10.38 -6.93 -11.39
C ARG A 432 9.26 -7.73 -10.76
N TYR A 433 9.17 -7.72 -9.43
CA TYR A 433 8.13 -8.43 -8.66
C TYR A 433 8.20 -9.96 -8.76
N LEU A 434 9.28 -10.51 -9.29
CA LEU A 434 9.55 -11.94 -9.26
C LEU A 434 10.28 -12.28 -7.97
N PHE A 435 9.58 -12.91 -7.03
CA PHE A 435 10.13 -13.35 -5.76
C PHE A 435 9.48 -14.66 -5.30
N PRO A 436 10.21 -15.55 -4.60
CA PRO A 436 9.65 -16.75 -4.03
C PRO A 436 8.43 -16.49 -3.14
N THR A 437 7.43 -17.35 -3.24
CA THR A 437 6.17 -17.24 -2.51
C THR A 437 6.03 -18.41 -1.54
N PRO A 438 5.44 -18.19 -0.34
CA PRO A 438 5.18 -19.29 0.57
C PRO A 438 4.27 -20.37 -0.04
N PRO A 439 4.26 -21.59 0.53
CA PRO A 439 3.33 -22.63 0.13
C PRO A 439 1.87 -22.16 0.18
N GLU A 440 1.03 -22.80 -0.63
CA GLU A 440 -0.41 -22.51 -0.66
C GLU A 440 -1.03 -22.61 0.74
N VAL A 441 -1.96 -21.69 1.06
CA VAL A 441 -2.71 -21.71 2.33
C VAL A 441 -3.54 -23.00 2.38
N PRO A 442 -3.35 -23.88 3.37
CA PRO A 442 -4.12 -25.11 3.45
C PRO A 442 -5.60 -24.80 3.72
N LYS A 443 -6.50 -25.57 3.10
CA LYS A 443 -7.93 -25.44 3.36
C LYS A 443 -8.20 -25.98 4.75
N MET A 444 -8.69 -25.11 5.64
CA MET A 444 -8.96 -25.45 7.03
C MET A 444 -10.46 -25.44 7.31
N ARG A 445 -10.91 -26.38 8.14
CA ARG A 445 -12.24 -26.40 8.75
C ARG A 445 -12.12 -26.58 10.26
N VAL A 446 -13.04 -25.98 11.01
CA VAL A 446 -13.10 -26.11 12.47
C VAL A 446 -14.43 -26.70 12.89
N GLU A 447 -14.38 -27.78 13.67
CA GLU A 447 -15.55 -28.34 14.37
C GLU A 447 -15.47 -28.00 15.85
N LEU A 448 -16.58 -27.59 16.43
CA LEU A 448 -16.65 -27.14 17.83
C LEU A 448 -17.38 -28.16 18.70
N ASP A 449 -16.86 -28.37 19.90
CA ASP A 449 -17.52 -29.13 20.96
C ASP A 449 -17.35 -28.39 22.30
N GLN A 450 -17.92 -28.93 23.38
CA GLN A 450 -17.85 -28.34 24.70
C GLN A 450 -16.40 -28.23 25.19
N GLY A 451 -15.90 -26.99 25.19
CA GLY A 451 -14.54 -26.66 25.63
C GLY A 451 -13.44 -27.16 24.70
N GLN A 452 -13.80 -27.52 23.46
CA GLN A 452 -12.87 -28.02 22.46
C GLN A 452 -13.11 -27.41 21.08
N ALA A 453 -12.06 -27.32 20.28
CA ALA A 453 -12.14 -27.02 18.86
C ALA A 453 -11.19 -27.96 18.10
N THR A 454 -11.70 -28.73 17.15
CA THR A 454 -10.87 -29.58 16.28
C THR A 454 -10.69 -28.91 14.94
N LEU A 455 -9.43 -28.60 14.61
CA LEU A 455 -9.02 -28.06 13.33
C LEU A 455 -8.70 -29.22 12.41
N TYR A 456 -9.31 -29.25 11.22
CA TYR A 456 -9.02 -30.18 10.13
C TYR A 456 -8.40 -29.39 8.98
N TRP A 457 -7.37 -29.91 8.32
CA TRP A 457 -6.83 -29.29 7.11
C TRP A 457 -6.39 -30.29 6.04
N ASP A 458 -6.42 -29.83 4.79
CA ASP A 458 -5.97 -30.60 3.63
C ASP A 458 -4.44 -30.52 3.47
N LYS A 459 -3.92 -31.31 2.52
CA LYS A 459 -2.49 -31.37 2.20
C LYS A 459 -2.13 -30.64 0.90
N SER A 460 -2.96 -29.68 0.47
CA SER A 460 -2.76 -28.95 -0.79
C SER A 460 -1.40 -28.24 -0.82
N ALA A 461 -1.02 -27.62 0.30
CA ALA A 461 0.26 -26.94 0.50
C ALA A 461 1.49 -27.80 0.16
N GLU A 462 1.46 -29.12 0.40
CA GLU A 462 2.59 -30.02 0.15
C GLU A 462 2.92 -30.18 -1.35
N ALA A 463 1.95 -29.88 -2.23
CA ALA A 463 2.12 -29.96 -3.67
C ALA A 463 2.40 -28.60 -4.32
N SER A 464 2.42 -27.52 -3.53
CA SER A 464 2.70 -26.17 -4.00
C SER A 464 4.08 -26.08 -4.65
N VAL A 465 4.15 -25.30 -5.73
CA VAL A 465 5.37 -25.08 -6.50
C VAL A 465 5.67 -23.60 -6.43
N ASP A 466 6.86 -23.25 -5.95
CA ASP A 466 7.34 -21.89 -5.94
C ASP A 466 7.53 -21.38 -7.38
N GLN A 467 6.95 -20.23 -7.70
CA GLN A 467 6.87 -19.74 -9.08
C GLN A 467 8.21 -19.28 -9.64
N VAL A 468 9.17 -19.01 -8.77
CA VAL A 468 10.48 -18.46 -9.13
C VAL A 468 11.50 -19.57 -9.27
N SER A 469 11.63 -20.43 -8.27
CA SER A 469 12.55 -21.58 -8.30
C SER A 469 12.02 -22.77 -9.10
N GLY A 470 10.69 -22.89 -9.25
CA GLY A 470 10.05 -24.09 -9.81
C GLY A 470 10.12 -25.31 -8.89
N GLU A 471 10.57 -25.14 -7.64
CA GLU A 471 10.71 -26.21 -6.66
C GLU A 471 9.42 -26.44 -5.85
N ARG A 472 9.26 -27.67 -5.35
CA ARG A 472 8.30 -27.97 -4.28
C ARG A 472 9.05 -27.93 -2.96
N ASP A 473 8.99 -26.80 -2.29
CA ASP A 473 9.83 -26.46 -1.14
C ASP A 473 9.07 -26.41 0.20
N PHE A 474 7.81 -26.89 0.21
CA PHE A 474 7.04 -27.11 1.43
C PHE A 474 7.85 -27.83 2.52
N GLU A 475 7.73 -27.34 3.75
CA GLU A 475 8.45 -27.85 4.91
C GLU A 475 7.53 -28.26 6.05
N GLY A 476 6.46 -27.51 6.34
CA GLY A 476 5.62 -27.82 7.49
C GLY A 476 4.38 -26.95 7.66
N TYR A 477 3.69 -27.20 8.77
CA TYR A 477 2.50 -26.50 9.22
C TYR A 477 2.71 -25.85 10.59
N LYS A 478 2.13 -24.66 10.79
CA LYS A 478 2.00 -24.05 12.13
C LYS A 478 0.53 -23.87 12.47
N ILE A 479 0.20 -24.09 13.73
CA ILE A 479 -1.14 -23.91 14.28
C ILE A 479 -1.13 -22.69 15.18
N TYR A 480 -2.09 -21.80 14.94
CA TYR A 480 -2.22 -20.52 15.61
C TYR A 480 -3.48 -20.46 16.46
N ARG A 481 -3.39 -19.77 17.61
CA ARG A 481 -4.54 -19.43 18.45
C ARG A 481 -4.34 -18.07 19.13
N SER A 482 -5.38 -17.24 19.18
CA SER A 482 -5.39 -16.03 20.03
C SER A 482 -5.40 -16.37 21.52
N GLU A 483 -5.04 -15.38 22.33
CA GLU A 483 -5.25 -15.43 23.77
C GLU A 483 -6.72 -15.15 24.11
N LEU A 484 -7.11 -15.58 25.31
CA LEU A 484 -8.46 -15.35 25.84
C LEU A 484 -8.69 -13.86 26.09
N GLY A 485 -9.81 -13.33 25.60
CA GLY A 485 -10.21 -11.92 25.80
C GLY A 485 -9.60 -10.95 24.79
N ASP A 486 -8.86 -11.45 23.80
CA ASP A 486 -8.36 -10.68 22.67
C ASP A 486 -9.43 -10.56 21.56
N ASP A 487 -10.57 -9.95 21.91
CA ASP A 487 -11.81 -10.08 21.13
C ASP A 487 -11.88 -9.09 19.95
N VAL A 488 -11.26 -7.92 20.11
CA VAL A 488 -11.33 -6.83 19.13
C VAL A 488 -10.31 -7.07 18.02
N ASN A 489 -9.04 -7.26 18.38
CA ASN A 489 -7.90 -7.35 17.45
C ASN A 489 -7.00 -8.56 17.75
N PRO A 490 -7.54 -9.80 17.66
CA PRO A 490 -6.82 -11.00 18.03
C PRO A 490 -5.44 -11.08 17.39
N GLN A 491 -4.40 -11.23 18.22
CA GLN A 491 -3.02 -11.50 17.83
C GLN A 491 -2.72 -12.98 18.08
N PRO A 492 -3.01 -13.87 17.11
CA PRO A 492 -2.84 -15.29 17.32
C PRO A 492 -1.36 -15.64 17.39
N LYS A 493 -1.00 -16.53 18.32
CA LYS A 493 0.36 -17.02 18.52
C LYS A 493 0.46 -18.46 18.05
N VAL A 494 1.64 -18.85 17.57
CA VAL A 494 1.95 -20.26 17.28
C VAL A 494 1.82 -21.04 18.57
N ILE A 495 1.01 -22.11 18.54
CA ILE A 495 0.84 -23.04 19.66
C ILE A 495 1.41 -24.42 19.34
N ARG A 496 1.55 -24.77 18.06
CA ARG A 496 2.18 -25.99 17.58
C ARG A 496 2.83 -25.73 16.23
N GLU A 497 3.89 -26.47 15.98
CA GLU A 497 4.61 -26.52 14.72
C GLU A 497 4.85 -28.00 14.40
N TYR A 498 4.58 -28.37 13.16
CA TYR A 498 4.88 -29.67 12.61
C TYR A 498 5.65 -29.50 11.30
N ASP A 499 6.72 -30.25 11.11
CA ASP A 499 7.62 -30.13 9.98
C ASP A 499 8.09 -31.50 9.49
N LEU A 500 8.59 -31.55 8.24
CA LEU A 500 9.12 -32.76 7.65
C LEU A 500 10.18 -33.39 8.57
N ALA A 501 10.07 -34.70 8.76
CA ALA A 501 11.10 -35.44 9.48
C ALA A 501 12.33 -35.68 8.59
N ASP A 502 13.46 -35.92 9.24
CA ASP A 502 14.70 -36.40 8.64
C ASP A 502 15.42 -35.41 7.68
N ASN A 503 15.41 -34.12 8.00
CA ASN A 503 16.22 -33.11 7.34
C ASN A 503 17.02 -32.22 8.33
N ASN A 504 17.72 -31.20 7.84
CA ASN A 504 18.56 -30.30 8.67
C ASN A 504 17.86 -28.96 8.99
N PHE A 505 16.55 -28.87 8.77
CA PHE A 505 15.73 -27.70 8.96
C PHE A 505 14.70 -27.96 10.08
N GLY A 506 14.30 -26.92 10.80
CA GLY A 506 13.24 -27.02 11.81
C GLY A 506 13.52 -27.98 12.97
N PHE A 507 12.44 -28.46 13.60
CA PHE A 507 12.44 -29.34 14.76
C PHE A 507 12.31 -30.84 14.39
N ASN A 508 12.02 -31.17 13.12
CA ASN A 508 11.86 -32.52 12.59
C ASN A 508 10.83 -33.36 13.36
N THR A 509 9.68 -32.76 13.68
CA THR A 509 8.62 -33.35 14.50
C THR A 509 7.77 -34.38 13.76
N GLY A 510 7.70 -34.29 12.43
CA GLY A 510 6.89 -35.17 11.58
C GLY A 510 5.37 -34.96 11.73
N PHE A 511 4.60 -35.54 10.82
CA PHE A 511 3.14 -35.36 10.77
C PHE A 511 2.33 -36.49 11.42
N GLU A 512 2.97 -37.54 11.93
CA GLU A 512 2.27 -38.72 12.46
C GLU A 512 1.30 -38.38 13.61
N ALA A 513 1.62 -37.37 14.42
CA ALA A 513 0.76 -36.96 15.54
C ALA A 513 -0.54 -36.25 15.13
N ILE A 514 -0.62 -35.72 13.90
CA ILE A 514 -1.75 -34.96 13.37
C ILE A 514 -2.43 -35.67 12.21
N LYS A 515 -1.84 -36.72 11.67
CA LYS A 515 -2.38 -37.46 10.52
C LYS A 515 -3.57 -38.30 10.93
N LEU A 516 -4.65 -38.20 10.17
CA LEU A 516 -5.82 -39.07 10.34
C LEU A 516 -5.54 -40.46 9.79
N ASP A 517 -6.10 -41.50 10.43
CA ASP A 517 -6.03 -42.88 9.94
C ASP A 517 -6.61 -43.01 8.52
N GLU A 518 -7.74 -42.31 8.29
CA GLU A 518 -8.37 -42.15 6.99
C GLU A 518 -8.72 -40.67 6.78
N PRO A 519 -8.51 -40.11 5.58
CA PRO A 519 -8.91 -38.74 5.30
C PRO A 519 -10.40 -38.51 5.55
N LYS A 520 -10.74 -37.35 6.09
CA LYS A 520 -12.12 -36.99 6.46
C LYS A 520 -12.72 -36.05 5.43
N THR A 521 -13.99 -36.22 5.11
CA THR A 521 -14.80 -35.28 4.31
C THR A 521 -16.05 -34.91 5.11
N PHE A 522 -16.67 -33.78 4.80
CA PHE A 522 -17.89 -33.31 5.46
C PHE A 522 -19.02 -33.17 4.44
N GLU A 523 -20.28 -33.34 4.85
CA GLU A 523 -21.41 -33.35 3.90
C GLU A 523 -21.57 -32.03 3.13
N ASP A 524 -21.17 -30.92 3.75
CA ASP A 524 -21.22 -29.55 3.22
C ASP A 524 -19.90 -29.09 2.56
N ASP A 525 -18.85 -29.92 2.60
CA ASP A 525 -17.54 -29.58 2.06
C ASP A 525 -16.87 -30.80 1.38
N PRO A 526 -16.67 -30.77 0.05
CA PRO A 526 -16.05 -31.87 -0.68
C PRO A 526 -14.53 -31.98 -0.43
N THR A 527 -13.93 -31.09 0.35
CA THR A 527 -12.50 -31.10 0.68
C THR A 527 -12.13 -32.35 1.48
N GLU A 528 -11.07 -33.03 1.05
CA GLU A 528 -10.50 -34.18 1.75
C GLU A 528 -9.45 -33.71 2.77
N TYR A 529 -9.79 -33.77 4.04
CA TYR A 529 -8.94 -33.37 5.15
C TYR A 529 -8.03 -34.53 5.57
N THR A 530 -6.72 -34.30 5.54
CA THR A 530 -5.70 -35.32 5.86
C THR A 530 -5.24 -35.24 7.31
N TYR A 531 -5.22 -34.02 7.86
CA TYR A 531 -4.69 -33.74 9.19
C TYR A 531 -5.77 -33.19 10.12
N ALA A 532 -5.61 -33.43 11.41
CA ALA A 532 -6.42 -32.85 12.46
C ALA A 532 -5.63 -32.55 13.74
N TYR A 533 -6.04 -31.49 14.44
CA TYR A 533 -5.51 -31.13 15.76
C TYR A 533 -6.63 -30.60 16.65
N THR A 534 -6.77 -31.18 17.85
CA THR A 534 -7.77 -30.76 18.82
C THR A 534 -7.17 -29.81 19.85
N LEU A 535 -7.80 -28.64 19.96
CA LEU A 535 -7.58 -27.67 21.03
C LEU A 535 -8.48 -28.01 22.20
N ASP A 536 -7.87 -28.39 23.33
CA ASP A 536 -8.57 -28.64 24.58
C ASP A 536 -8.54 -27.44 25.53
N GLY A 537 -9.46 -27.45 26.51
CA GLY A 537 -9.47 -26.50 27.63
C GLY A 537 -9.90 -25.09 27.24
N LEU A 538 -10.67 -24.96 26.17
CA LEU A 538 -11.25 -23.68 25.77
C LEU A 538 -12.44 -23.34 26.66
N LEU A 539 -12.63 -22.06 26.99
CA LEU A 539 -13.78 -21.62 27.76
C LEU A 539 -14.99 -21.46 26.85
N SER A 540 -16.11 -22.07 27.25
CA SER A 540 -17.36 -21.96 26.48
C SER A 540 -17.88 -20.52 26.47
N GLY A 541 -18.32 -20.05 25.30
CA GLY A 541 -18.84 -18.69 25.10
C GLY A 541 -17.77 -17.61 24.93
N TRP A 542 -16.49 -17.94 24.98
CA TRP A 542 -15.39 -17.02 24.71
C TRP A 542 -14.93 -17.11 23.26
N GLN A 543 -14.46 -15.98 22.71
CA GLN A 543 -13.92 -15.93 21.35
C GLN A 543 -12.47 -16.40 21.34
N TYR A 544 -12.11 -17.17 20.30
CA TYR A 544 -10.73 -17.43 19.92
C TYR A 544 -10.59 -17.23 18.41
N LEU A 545 -9.46 -16.71 17.93
CA LEU A 545 -9.06 -16.81 16.54
C LEU A 545 -8.14 -18.02 16.39
N VAL A 546 -8.41 -18.89 15.41
CA VAL A 546 -7.57 -20.05 15.09
C VAL A 546 -7.21 -20.09 13.62
N SER A 547 -6.03 -20.61 13.28
CA SER A 547 -5.55 -20.74 11.89
C SER A 547 -4.53 -21.87 11.78
N VAL A 548 -4.38 -22.42 10.57
CA VAL A 548 -3.27 -23.31 10.18
C VAL A 548 -2.57 -22.68 8.99
N THR A 549 -1.27 -22.48 9.08
CA THR A 549 -0.44 -21.98 7.98
C THR A 549 0.49 -23.08 7.49
N ALA A 550 0.98 -22.93 6.27
CA ALA A 550 2.07 -23.73 5.72
C ALA A 550 3.32 -22.86 5.54
N PHE A 551 4.51 -23.45 5.70
CA PHE A 551 5.78 -22.77 5.50
C PHE A 551 6.77 -23.62 4.70
N ASP A 552 7.72 -22.95 4.05
CA ASP A 552 8.83 -23.55 3.29
C ASP A 552 10.16 -23.45 4.05
N ARG A 553 11.25 -23.91 3.44
CA ARG A 553 12.61 -23.79 4.00
C ARG A 553 13.32 -22.46 3.68
N GLY A 554 12.68 -21.59 2.92
CA GLY A 554 13.29 -20.45 2.25
C GLY A 554 14.22 -20.88 1.12
N SER A 555 14.93 -19.91 0.55
CA SER A 555 15.91 -20.16 -0.51
C SER A 555 17.22 -19.46 -0.25
N ALA A 556 18.28 -20.25 -0.08
CA ALA A 556 19.64 -19.74 -0.01
C ALA A 556 20.09 -19.07 -1.33
N GLY A 557 19.57 -19.54 -2.47
CA GLY A 557 19.85 -18.95 -3.79
C GLY A 557 19.30 -17.53 -3.94
N PHE A 558 18.10 -17.28 -3.38
CA PHE A 558 17.48 -15.95 -3.38
C PHE A 558 17.79 -15.12 -2.12
N ASN A 559 18.56 -15.68 -1.16
CA ASN A 559 18.80 -15.07 0.15
C ASN A 559 17.49 -14.67 0.86
N ILE A 560 16.56 -15.63 0.88
CA ILE A 560 15.23 -15.52 1.48
C ILE A 560 15.12 -16.57 2.59
N GLU A 561 14.73 -16.11 3.77
CA GLU A 561 14.41 -16.98 4.90
C GLU A 561 13.09 -17.73 4.65
N SER A 562 12.78 -18.72 5.48
CA SER A 562 11.50 -19.44 5.43
C SER A 562 10.31 -18.50 5.33
N LEU A 563 9.49 -18.70 4.30
CA LEU A 563 8.25 -17.99 4.10
C LEU A 563 7.09 -18.83 4.61
N GLU A 564 6.05 -18.14 5.06
CA GLU A 564 4.87 -18.73 5.65
C GLU A 564 3.62 -18.08 5.07
N SER A 565 2.62 -18.91 4.76
CA SER A 565 1.31 -18.47 4.28
C SER A 565 0.61 -17.61 5.34
N ASN A 566 -0.15 -16.58 4.96
CA ASN A 566 -0.70 -15.62 5.93
C ASN A 566 -1.76 -16.25 6.86
N VAL A 567 -1.56 -16.09 8.17
CA VAL A 567 -2.44 -16.52 9.28
C VAL A 567 -3.89 -16.00 9.13
N ASN A 568 -4.06 -14.80 8.60
CA ASN A 568 -5.36 -14.16 8.44
C ASN A 568 -6.17 -14.73 7.28
N THR A 569 -5.54 -15.39 6.29
CA THR A 569 -6.23 -15.85 5.07
C THR A 569 -7.25 -16.95 5.37
N ASN A 570 -6.92 -17.87 6.26
CA ASN A 570 -7.85 -18.91 6.74
C ASN A 570 -8.14 -18.80 8.24
N GLY A 571 -7.87 -17.65 8.86
CA GLY A 571 -8.15 -17.40 10.26
C GLY A 571 -9.65 -17.39 10.54
N VAL A 572 -10.11 -18.23 11.46
CA VAL A 572 -11.54 -18.34 11.83
C VAL A 572 -11.74 -17.97 13.30
N ARG A 573 -12.69 -17.07 13.56
CA ARG A 573 -13.17 -16.79 14.91
C ARG A 573 -14.12 -17.89 15.35
N VAL A 574 -13.83 -18.51 16.47
CA VAL A 574 -14.62 -19.61 17.04
C VAL A 574 -15.08 -19.28 18.45
N PHE A 575 -16.26 -19.81 18.79
CA PHE A 575 -16.90 -19.67 20.10
C PHE A 575 -17.24 -21.08 20.59
N PRO A 576 -16.31 -21.75 21.30
CA PRO A 576 -16.54 -23.09 21.81
C PRO A 576 -17.79 -23.10 22.70
N GLY A 577 -18.55 -24.19 22.67
CA GLY A 577 -19.81 -24.24 23.38
C GLY A 577 -20.52 -25.57 23.17
N THR A 578 -21.55 -25.80 23.98
CA THR A 578 -22.38 -26.98 23.81
C THR A 578 -23.18 -26.89 22.51
N PRO A 579 -23.37 -28.01 21.79
CA PRO A 579 -24.21 -28.07 20.60
C PRO A 579 -25.60 -27.47 20.85
N VAL A 580 -26.26 -27.02 19.77
CA VAL A 580 -27.64 -26.52 19.84
C VAL A 580 -28.51 -27.56 20.56
N ASN A 581 -29.08 -27.16 21.69
CA ASN A 581 -30.03 -28.00 22.41
C ASN A 581 -31.33 -28.08 21.60
N GLN A 582 -31.46 -29.12 20.77
CA GLN A 582 -32.67 -29.39 19.97
C GLN A 582 -33.91 -29.64 20.84
N SER A 583 -33.72 -29.85 22.15
CA SER A 583 -34.78 -30.06 23.15
C SER A 583 -34.99 -28.82 24.04
N PHE A 584 -34.69 -27.60 23.57
CA PHE A 584 -34.84 -26.37 24.37
C PHE A 584 -36.24 -26.18 24.97
N SER A 585 -37.27 -26.76 24.36
CA SER A 585 -38.67 -26.77 24.83
C SER A 585 -38.98 -27.83 25.89
N SER A 586 -38.02 -28.69 26.24
CA SER A 586 -38.17 -29.77 27.22
C SER A 586 -37.74 -29.34 28.62
N ASN A 587 -38.58 -29.62 29.62
CA ASN A 587 -38.28 -29.36 31.05
C ASN A 587 -37.50 -30.51 31.73
N GLY A 588 -36.98 -31.48 30.97
CA GLY A 588 -36.16 -32.57 31.49
C GLY A 588 -34.80 -32.07 32.00
N VAL A 589 -34.25 -32.70 33.04
CA VAL A 589 -32.97 -32.30 33.66
C VAL A 589 -31.81 -32.31 32.66
N GLY A 590 -31.83 -33.19 31.66
CA GLY A 590 -30.85 -33.25 30.56
C GLY A 590 -31.04 -32.22 29.44
N ALA A 591 -32.05 -31.35 29.54
CA ALA A 591 -32.36 -30.30 28.54
C ALA A 591 -32.12 -28.88 29.07
N LYS A 592 -31.53 -28.72 30.28
CA LYS A 592 -31.14 -27.41 30.82
C LYS A 592 -29.74 -27.03 30.37
N VAL A 593 -29.59 -25.82 29.84
CA VAL A 593 -28.29 -25.24 29.49
C VAL A 593 -27.70 -24.56 30.73
N GLY A 594 -26.46 -24.87 31.10
CA GLY A 594 -25.75 -24.23 32.22
C GLY A 594 -25.97 -24.85 33.61
N VAL A 595 -25.97 -26.19 33.72
CA VAL A 595 -25.88 -26.90 35.01
C VAL A 595 -24.47 -27.43 35.21
#